data_AF-A0A8T2H3V5-F1
#
_entry.id   AF-A0A8T2H3V5-F1
#
_cell.length_a   1.000
_cell.length_b   1.000
_cell.length_c   1.000
_cell.angle_alpha   90.00
_cell.angle_beta   90.00
_cell.angle_gamma   90.00
#
_symmetry.space_group_name_H-M   'P 1'
#
loop_
_entity.id
_entity.type
_entity.pdbx_description
1 polymer ?
#
loop_
_entity_poly.entity_id
_entity_poly.type
_entity_poly.pdbx_seq_one_letter_code
_entity_poly.pdbx_strand_id
1 'polypeptide(L)'
;MDYSLAAVKMLCSQLRDAKPTPSQNATALGGVLFQRAWLQGVLVPISGGGDNSLVLDDGTGLVELGLSGDFAIRQWKSGMYVMVVGVYHIRTGDIPLLKVNMKTLGL
;
A
#
# COMPACT_ATOMS: atom_id res chain seq x y z
N MET A 1 -4.63 -10.56 -9.65
CA MET A 1 -4.07 -10.72 -8.30
C MET A 1 -4.19 -12.18 -7.95
N ASP A 2 -3.06 -12.79 -7.62
CA ASP A 2 -3.02 -14.16 -7.13
C ASP A 2 -3.26 -14.13 -5.62
N TYR A 3 -4.40 -14.71 -5.18
CA TYR A 3 -4.77 -14.73 -3.77
C TYR A 3 -4.07 -15.86 -2.99
N SER A 4 -3.38 -16.78 -3.68
CA SER A 4 -2.53 -17.79 -3.04
C SER A 4 -1.26 -17.19 -2.43
N LEU A 5 -0.85 -16.00 -2.90
CA LEU A 5 0.28 -15.27 -2.35
C LEU A 5 -0.12 -14.46 -1.11
N ALA A 6 0.67 -14.55 -0.05
CA ALA A 6 0.41 -13.88 1.22
C ALA A 6 0.39 -12.34 1.06
N ALA A 7 -0.45 -11.68 1.87
CA ALA A 7 -0.27 -10.26 2.17
C ALA A 7 0.79 -10.15 3.27
N VAL A 8 1.98 -9.69 2.90
CA VAL A 8 3.12 -9.64 3.82
C VAL A 8 3.01 -8.41 4.70
N LYS A 9 3.01 -8.60 6.02
CA LYS A 9 3.11 -7.51 6.98
C LYS A 9 4.53 -6.97 6.96
N MET A 10 4.67 -5.67 6.74
CA MET A 10 5.98 -5.01 6.64
C MET A 10 5.90 -3.53 7.00
N LEU A 11 7.06 -2.90 7.03
CA LEU A 11 7.22 -1.46 7.20
C LEU A 11 7.32 -0.75 5.84
N CYS A 12 6.98 0.54 5.78
CA CYS A 12 7.15 1.38 4.59
C CYS A 12 8.61 1.40 4.10
N SER A 13 9.56 1.48 5.03
CA SER A 13 11.00 1.37 4.73
C SER A 13 11.37 0.06 4.03
N GLN A 14 10.83 -1.07 4.51
CA GLN A 14 11.05 -2.39 3.91
C GLN A 14 10.37 -2.53 2.55
N LEU A 15 9.19 -1.93 2.38
CA LEU A 15 8.46 -1.95 1.11
C LEU A 15 9.26 -1.24 0.01
N ARG A 16 9.95 -0.15 0.33
CA ARG A 16 10.81 0.60 -0.60
C ARG A 16 11.99 -0.23 -1.11
N ASP A 17 12.53 -1.10 -0.27
CA ASP A 17 13.68 -1.95 -0.62
C ASP A 17 13.28 -3.19 -1.45
N ALA A 18 11.97 -3.40 -1.63
CA ALA A 18 11.43 -4.55 -2.36
C ALA A 18 11.60 -4.40 -3.88
N LYS A 19 12.03 -5.48 -4.54
CA LYS A 19 12.40 -5.46 -5.97
C LYS A 19 11.38 -6.18 -6.85
N PRO A 20 11.10 -5.67 -8.07
CA PRO A 20 10.25 -6.39 -9.01
C PRO A 20 10.89 -7.71 -9.42
N THR A 21 10.07 -8.73 -9.63
CA THR A 21 10.52 -10.01 -10.19
C THR A 21 10.07 -10.14 -11.65
N PRO A 22 10.94 -10.60 -12.57
CA PRO A 22 10.62 -10.64 -14.00
C PRO A 22 9.49 -11.63 -14.37
N SER A 23 9.22 -12.64 -13.54
CA SER A 23 8.46 -13.82 -13.96
C SER A 23 7.01 -13.88 -13.45
N GLN A 24 6.60 -13.07 -12.46
CA GLN A 24 5.35 -13.36 -11.73
C GLN A 24 4.46 -12.16 -11.33
N ASN A 25 4.63 -10.97 -11.93
CA ASN A 25 3.91 -9.75 -11.45
C ASN A 25 4.00 -9.63 -9.91
N ALA A 26 5.14 -9.99 -9.35
CA ALA A 26 5.37 -10.12 -7.92
C ALA A 26 6.62 -9.33 -7.53
N THR A 27 6.70 -8.98 -6.27
CA THR A 27 7.83 -8.28 -5.66
C THR A 27 8.53 -9.22 -4.69
N ALA A 28 9.85 -9.10 -4.59
CA ALA A 28 10.67 -9.85 -3.66
C ALA A 28 11.27 -8.92 -2.59
N LEU A 29 11.22 -9.36 -1.33
CA LEU A 29 11.99 -8.77 -0.23
C LEU A 29 12.57 -9.90 0.62
N GLY A 30 13.90 -9.92 0.81
CA GLY A 30 14.55 -10.92 1.66
C GLY A 30 14.28 -12.38 1.27
N GLY A 31 14.06 -12.66 -0.02
CA GLY A 31 13.72 -13.99 -0.53
C GLY A 31 12.23 -14.34 -0.47
N VAL A 32 11.37 -13.49 0.09
CA VAL A 32 9.92 -13.67 0.12
C VAL A 32 9.29 -13.02 -1.10
N LEU A 33 8.50 -13.79 -1.86
CA LEU A 33 7.67 -13.29 -2.95
C LEU A 33 6.31 -12.83 -2.43
N PHE A 34 5.88 -11.64 -2.85
CA PHE A 34 4.57 -11.10 -2.49
C PHE A 34 4.00 -10.25 -3.61
N GLN A 35 2.68 -10.13 -3.64
CA GLN A 35 1.96 -9.15 -4.47
C GLN A 35 1.27 -8.10 -3.62
N ARG A 36 0.97 -8.43 -2.35
CA ARG A 36 0.25 -7.58 -1.42
C ARG A 36 1.11 -7.26 -0.21
N ALA A 37 1.05 -6.00 0.21
CA ALA A 37 1.58 -5.57 1.49
C ALA A 37 0.44 -5.30 2.47
N TRP A 38 0.69 -5.62 3.72
CA TRP A 38 -0.12 -5.23 4.86
C TRP A 38 0.70 -4.20 5.65
N LEU A 39 0.19 -2.96 5.71
CA LEU A 39 0.80 -1.85 6.44
C LEU A 39 -0.16 -1.32 7.51
N GLN A 40 0.39 -0.67 8.52
CA GLN A 40 -0.36 0.02 9.57
C GLN A 40 0.34 1.33 9.92
N GLY A 41 -0.42 2.40 10.12
CA GLY A 41 0.15 3.73 10.35
C GLY A 41 -0.90 4.81 10.46
N VAL A 42 -0.44 6.05 10.58
CA VAL A 42 -1.28 7.25 10.69
C VAL A 42 -1.47 7.88 9.31
N LEU A 43 -2.69 8.31 9.00
CA LEU A 43 -2.96 9.09 7.80
C LEU A 43 -2.44 10.51 7.97
N VAL A 44 -1.62 10.96 7.02
CA VAL A 44 -1.06 12.32 6.97
C VAL A 44 -1.44 12.99 5.65
N PRO A 45 -1.66 14.32 5.64
CA PRO A 45 -1.99 15.05 4.43
C PRO A 45 -0.76 15.17 3.53
N ILE A 46 -0.93 15.11 2.20
CA ILE A 46 0.11 15.48 1.25
C ILE A 46 0.03 16.99 0.97
N SER A 47 1.12 17.71 1.18
CA SER A 47 1.26 19.09 0.70
C SER A 47 1.33 19.12 -0.82
N GLY A 48 0.38 19.81 -1.47
CA GLY A 48 0.35 19.98 -2.93
C GLY A 48 -0.27 18.82 -3.72
N GLY A 49 -0.84 17.82 -3.05
CA GLY A 49 -1.65 16.78 -3.68
C GLY A 49 -3.10 17.25 -3.87
N GLY A 50 -3.84 16.62 -4.80
CA GLY A 50 -5.29 16.81 -4.90
C GLY A 50 -6.00 16.33 -3.63
N ASP A 51 -7.24 16.80 -3.41
CA ASP A 51 -8.02 16.65 -2.16
C ASP A 51 -8.15 15.23 -1.59
N ASN A 52 -7.82 14.20 -2.36
CA ASN A 52 -7.90 12.78 -1.98
C ASN A 52 -6.55 12.04 -1.90
N SER A 53 -5.42 12.72 -2.05
CA SER A 53 -4.10 12.07 -1.95
C SER A 53 -3.74 11.85 -0.48
N LEU A 54 -3.98 10.64 0.00
CA LEU A 54 -3.73 10.21 1.38
C LEU A 54 -2.41 9.44 1.47
N VAL A 55 -1.58 9.79 2.44
CA VAL A 55 -0.37 9.05 2.76
C VAL A 55 -0.51 8.39 4.12
N LEU A 56 0.03 7.19 4.22
CA LEU A 56 0.20 6.47 5.48
C LEU A 56 1.65 6.61 5.93
N ASP A 57 1.83 7.08 7.16
CA ASP A 57 3.10 7.16 7.87
C ASP A 57 3.12 6.10 8.98
N ASP A 58 4.08 5.16 8.89
CA ASP A 58 4.28 4.11 9.90
C ASP A 58 5.44 4.40 10.87
N GLY A 59 6.04 5.60 10.79
CA GLY A 59 7.23 6.01 11.54
C GLY A 59 8.55 5.61 10.89
N THR A 60 8.52 4.88 9.76
CA THR A 60 9.72 4.43 9.03
C THR A 60 9.77 4.93 7.59
N GLY A 61 8.64 5.45 7.11
CA GLY A 61 8.52 6.05 5.79
C GLY A 61 7.06 6.33 5.44
N LEU A 62 6.89 6.87 4.24
CA LEU A 62 5.59 7.25 3.70
C LEU A 62 5.19 6.30 2.57
N VAL A 63 3.90 6.01 2.46
CA VAL A 63 3.31 5.32 1.31
C VAL A 63 2.02 6.02 0.91
N GLU A 64 1.84 6.26 -0.39
CA GLU A 64 0.59 6.80 -0.92
C GLU A 64 -0.45 5.69 -1.03
N LEU A 65 -1.68 6.00 -0.65
CA LEU A 65 -2.80 5.07 -0.74
C LEU A 65 -3.64 5.39 -1.99
N GLY A 66 -3.58 4.49 -2.98
CA GLY A 66 -4.49 4.51 -4.13
C GLY A 66 -5.81 3.88 -3.74
N LEU A 67 -6.78 4.69 -3.30
CA LEU A 67 -8.11 4.23 -2.89
C LEU A 67 -9.06 4.11 -4.09
N SER A 68 -9.93 3.11 -4.06
CA SER A 68 -10.95 2.89 -5.10
C SER A 68 -12.27 2.39 -4.49
N GLY A 69 -13.36 2.52 -5.24
CA GLY A 69 -14.70 2.07 -4.81
C GLY A 69 -15.16 2.73 -3.51
N ASP A 70 -15.71 1.93 -2.60
CA ASP A 70 -16.24 2.39 -1.31
C ASP A 70 -15.20 3.09 -0.43
N PHE A 71 -13.91 2.79 -0.61
CA PHE A 71 -12.85 3.48 0.13
C PHE A 71 -12.59 4.89 -0.40
N ALA A 72 -12.83 5.17 -1.69
CA ALA A 72 -12.61 6.50 -2.25
C ALA A 72 -13.68 7.51 -1.81
N ILE A 73 -14.90 7.04 -1.51
CA ILE A 73 -16.01 7.88 -1.05
C ILE A 73 -16.05 8.06 0.48
N ARG A 74 -15.24 7.30 1.21
CA ARG A 74 -15.20 7.35 2.68
C ARG A 74 -14.48 8.62 3.14
N GLN A 75 -14.99 9.23 4.21
CA GLN A 75 -14.36 10.38 4.85
C GLN A 75 -13.13 9.97 5.68
N TRP A 76 -11.99 9.80 5.03
CA TRP A 76 -10.71 9.65 5.71
C TRP A 76 -10.25 10.99 6.26
N LYS A 77 -9.70 10.98 7.48
CA LYS A 77 -9.18 12.18 8.14
C LYS A 77 -7.72 11.98 8.49
N SER A 78 -6.96 13.07 8.37
CA SER A 78 -5.62 13.15 8.95
C SER A 78 -5.66 12.78 10.44
N GLY A 79 -4.64 12.05 10.90
CA GLY A 79 -4.52 11.56 12.27
C GLY A 79 -5.19 10.22 12.54
N MET A 80 -5.95 9.65 11.59
CA MET A 80 -6.52 8.31 11.75
C MET A 80 -5.41 7.24 11.72
N TYR A 81 -5.39 6.36 12.71
CA TYR A 81 -4.59 5.15 12.67
C TYR A 81 -5.35 4.06 11.90
N VAL A 82 -4.76 3.54 10.82
CA VAL A 82 -5.41 2.59 9.93
C VAL A 82 -4.53 1.38 9.66
N MET A 83 -5.18 0.27 9.30
CA MET A 83 -4.55 -0.91 8.72
C MET A 83 -5.00 -1.02 7.26
N VAL A 84 -4.05 -1.20 6.35
CA VAL A 84 -4.34 -1.34 4.92
C VAL A 84 -3.69 -2.59 4.34
N VAL A 85 -4.41 -3.27 3.47
CA VAL A 85 -3.89 -4.33 2.62
C VAL A 85 -4.10 -3.92 1.17
N GLY A 86 -3.05 -3.94 0.37
CA GLY A 86 -3.13 -3.50 -1.02
C GLY A 86 -2.01 -4.06 -1.89
N VAL A 87 -2.14 -3.86 -3.20
CA VAL A 87 -1.11 -4.22 -4.17
C VAL A 87 -0.01 -3.19 -4.10
N TYR A 88 1.23 -3.65 -3.94
CA TYR A 88 2.37 -2.77 -4.09
C TYR A 88 2.60 -2.45 -5.57
N HIS A 89 2.58 -1.17 -5.91
CA HIS A 89 2.86 -0.71 -7.26
C HIS A 89 4.19 0.04 -7.29
N ILE A 90 5.18 -0.58 -7.92
CA ILE A 90 6.49 0.03 -8.14
C ILE A 90 6.33 1.14 -9.18
N ARG A 91 6.74 2.35 -8.80
CA ARG A 91 6.78 3.54 -9.65
C ARG A 91 8.12 4.25 -9.49
N THR A 92 8.51 5.04 -10.49
CA THR A 92 9.77 5.82 -10.52
C THR A 92 9.73 7.10 -9.66
N GLY A 93 8.84 7.19 -8.66
CA GLY A 93 8.69 8.35 -7.78
C GLY A 93 9.18 8.09 -6.34
N ASP A 94 9.35 9.16 -5.56
CA ASP A 94 9.96 9.09 -4.22
C ASP A 94 9.11 8.37 -3.18
N ILE A 95 7.79 8.46 -3.28
CA ILE A 95 6.85 7.81 -2.36
C ILE A 95 6.29 6.54 -3.04
N PRO A 96 6.35 5.35 -2.45
CA PRO A 96 5.70 4.14 -2.99
C PRO A 96 4.18 4.28 -3.06
N LEU A 97 3.52 3.56 -3.98
CA LEU A 97 2.05 3.53 -4.10
C LEU A 97 1.51 2.16 -3.69
N LEU A 98 0.55 2.15 -2.78
CA LEU A 98 -0.23 0.96 -2.42
C LEU A 98 -1.66 1.11 -2.95
N LYS A 99 -2.03 0.31 -3.94
CA LYS A 99 -3.41 0.28 -4.47
C LYS A 99 -4.28 -0.58 -3.55
N VAL A 100 -5.16 0.07 -2.80
CA VAL A 100 -6.10 -0.58 -1.88
C VAL A 100 -7.30 -1.05 -2.69
N ASN A 101 -7.45 -2.35 -2.83
CA ASN A 101 -8.55 -2.97 -3.57
C ASN A 101 -9.45 -3.75 -2.61
N MET A 102 -10.75 -3.45 -2.62
CA MET A 102 -11.76 -4.39 -2.17
C MET A 102 -12.00 -5.39 -3.31
N LYS A 103 -11.70 -6.67 -3.09
CA LYS A 103 -12.54 -7.70 -3.68
C LYS A 103 -13.23 -8.38 -2.52
N THR A 104 -14.55 -8.44 -2.59
CA THR A 104 -15.37 -9.32 -1.77
C THR A 104 -14.64 -10.65 -1.64
N LEU A 105 -14.19 -10.99 -0.43
CA LEU A 105 -14.07 -12.40 -0.07
C LEU A 105 -15.50 -12.90 -0.16
N GLY A 106 -15.87 -13.45 -1.31
CA GLY A 106 -17.00 -14.35 -1.38
C GLY A 106 -16.70 -15.46 -0.39
N LEU A 107 -17.39 -15.42 0.74
CA LEU A 107 -17.63 -16.62 1.54
C LEU A 107 -18.45 -17.59 0.70
#